data_AF-A0A9E7UMT8-F1
#
_entry.id   AF-A0A9E7UMT8-F1
#
_cell.length_a   1.000
_cell.length_b   1.000
_cell.length_c   1.000
_cell.angle_alpha   90.00
_cell.angle_beta   90.00
_cell.angle_gamma   90.00
#
_symmetry.space_group_name_H-M   'P 1'
#
loop_
_entity.id
_entity.type
_entity.pdbx_description
1 polymer ?
#
loop_
_entity_poly.entity_id
_entity_poly.type
_entity_poly.pdbx_seq_one_letter_code
_entity_poly.pdbx_strand_id
1 'polypeptide(L)'
;MKVLIAPWGNPTRWKEVTYSLEGNNLKSKTSLALLQETVNPDKVIIIGLDTLAEGGLDYLSVKENAKEPIKSSVNFNQDLSVLVAPGIGVFKNGAFIGEALDYYYYILTAISLELLELFDDSIEIHLDLTHGLNYSTVLTYKAVKDISEVFSVFGDVKFKAYNADPFGSTDNLKINIIEDVKVVPRPFTGVIKGGVWAKSPGTTSIISRREKKPL
;
A
#
# COMPACT_ATOMS: atom_id res chain seq x y z
N MET A 1 13.44 1.78 10.78
CA MET A 1 13.15 0.96 9.59
C MET A 1 12.53 1.83 8.50
N LYS A 2 12.91 1.67 7.23
CA LYS A 2 12.30 2.33 6.07
C LYS A 2 11.63 1.30 5.17
N VAL A 3 10.34 1.48 4.91
CA VAL A 3 9.56 0.60 4.03
C VAL A 3 9.06 1.41 2.84
N LEU A 4 9.31 0.93 1.62
CA LEU A 4 8.82 1.52 0.38
C LEU A 4 7.70 0.66 -0.19
N ILE A 5 6.51 1.23 -0.34
CA ILE A 5 5.30 0.58 -0.79
C ILE A 5 4.89 1.19 -2.14
N ALA A 6 4.56 0.37 -3.13
CA ALA A 6 4.19 0.86 -4.46
C ALA A 6 3.06 0.04 -5.10
N PRO A 7 1.84 0.59 -5.24
CA PRO A 7 0.80 0.00 -6.09
C PRO A 7 1.15 0.12 -7.57
N TRP A 8 1.06 -1.01 -8.27
CA TRP A 8 1.44 -1.15 -9.67
C TRP A 8 0.25 -1.60 -10.51
N GLY A 9 0.08 -0.93 -11.65
CA GLY A 9 -0.75 -1.38 -12.76
C GLY A 9 -0.06 -2.49 -13.57
N ASN A 10 -0.04 -2.35 -14.90
CA ASN A 10 0.64 -3.30 -15.77
C ASN A 10 2.05 -2.80 -16.15
N PRO A 11 3.13 -3.32 -15.53
CA PRO A 11 4.48 -2.84 -15.77
C PRO A 11 5.04 -3.16 -17.15
N THR A 12 4.50 -4.18 -17.83
CA THR A 12 4.95 -4.59 -19.18
C THR A 12 4.74 -3.51 -20.24
N ARG A 13 3.87 -2.52 -19.96
CA ARG A 13 3.53 -1.42 -20.88
C ARG A 13 4.31 -0.14 -20.61
N TRP A 14 5.08 -0.07 -19.53
CA TRP A 14 5.80 1.15 -19.19
C TRP A 14 6.99 1.38 -20.13
N LYS A 15 7.18 2.65 -20.46
CA LYS A 15 8.29 3.11 -21.29
C LYS A 15 9.37 3.70 -20.41
N GLU A 16 10.60 3.61 -20.89
CA GLU A 16 11.74 4.20 -20.21
C GLU A 16 11.70 5.72 -20.36
N VAL A 17 11.78 6.43 -19.23
CA VAL A 17 11.83 7.89 -19.13
C VAL A 17 12.86 8.28 -18.08
N THR A 18 13.22 9.56 -18.02
CA THR A 18 14.03 10.07 -16.92
C THR A 18 13.11 10.45 -15.77
N TYR A 19 13.33 9.87 -14.60
CA TYR A 19 12.71 10.34 -13.36
C TYR A 19 13.67 11.28 -12.64
N SER A 20 13.13 12.31 -11.97
CA SER A 20 13.92 13.25 -11.17
C SER A 20 13.34 13.45 -9.78
N LEU A 21 14.18 13.45 -8.74
CA LEU A 21 13.81 13.66 -7.34
C LEU A 21 14.96 14.31 -6.57
N GLU A 22 14.71 15.49 -6.00
CA GLU A 22 15.68 16.20 -5.13
C GLU A 22 17.08 16.34 -5.74
N GLY A 23 17.16 16.58 -7.04
CA GLY A 23 18.42 16.74 -7.79
C GLY A 23 19.05 15.44 -8.28
N ASN A 24 18.54 14.28 -7.85
CA ASN A 24 18.90 12.98 -8.41
C ASN A 24 18.04 12.68 -9.63
N ASN A 25 18.64 12.06 -10.66
CA ASN A 25 17.94 11.66 -11.86
C ASN A 25 18.31 10.23 -12.24
N LEU A 26 17.33 9.44 -12.67
CA LEU A 26 17.56 8.08 -13.13
C LEU A 26 16.67 7.78 -14.34
N LYS A 27 17.28 7.21 -15.38
CA LYS A 27 16.54 6.71 -16.53
C LYS A 27 16.03 5.30 -16.22
N SER A 28 14.70 5.11 -16.21
CA SER A 28 14.07 3.85 -15.81
C SER A 28 12.66 3.73 -16.39
N LYS A 29 12.12 2.50 -16.42
CA LYS A 29 10.70 2.25 -16.71
C LYS A 29 9.79 2.55 -15.51
N THR A 30 10.35 2.67 -14.30
CA THR A 30 9.59 2.88 -13.07
C THR A 30 10.26 3.91 -12.16
N SER A 31 9.45 4.71 -11.47
CA SER A 31 9.86 5.65 -10.43
C SER A 31 10.45 4.95 -9.23
N LEU A 32 10.05 3.69 -9.00
CA LEU A 32 10.53 2.86 -7.89
C LEU A 32 12.05 2.78 -7.85
N ALA A 33 12.71 2.67 -9.01
CA ALA A 33 14.17 2.55 -9.07
C ALA A 33 14.88 3.79 -8.48
N LEU A 34 14.43 5.00 -8.83
CA LEU A 34 15.01 6.22 -8.27
C LEU A 34 14.67 6.37 -6.78
N LEU A 35 13.46 5.98 -6.38
CA LEU A 35 13.06 5.99 -4.97
C LEU A 35 13.89 5.01 -4.13
N GLN A 36 14.22 3.83 -4.65
CA GLN A 36 15.08 2.88 -3.96
C GLN A 36 16.50 3.44 -3.77
N GLU A 37 17.08 4.10 -4.77
CA GLU A 37 18.41 4.73 -4.66
C GLU A 37 18.42 5.90 -3.65
N THR A 38 17.38 6.73 -3.68
CA THR A 38 17.31 7.95 -2.86
C THR A 38 16.85 7.69 -1.42
N VAL A 39 15.85 6.83 -1.23
CA VAL A 39 15.31 6.49 0.10
C VAL A 39 16.20 5.47 0.80
N ASN A 40 16.79 4.55 0.03
CA ASN A 40 17.49 3.36 0.51
C ASN A 40 16.63 2.56 1.52
N PRO A 41 15.49 1.99 1.09
CA PRO A 41 14.58 1.28 1.97
C PRO A 41 15.14 -0.09 2.39
N ASP A 42 14.80 -0.49 3.61
CA ASP A 42 15.12 -1.82 4.16
C ASP A 42 14.22 -2.91 3.56
N LYS A 43 12.96 -2.55 3.27
CA LYS A 43 11.95 -3.43 2.65
C LYS A 43 11.21 -2.71 1.53
N VAL A 44 10.96 -3.42 0.44
CA VAL A 44 10.10 -2.97 -0.66
C VAL A 44 8.87 -3.87 -0.76
N ILE A 45 7.69 -3.27 -0.85
CA ILE A 45 6.41 -3.98 -1.02
C ILE A 45 5.75 -3.46 -2.30
N ILE A 46 5.68 -4.31 -3.32
CA ILE A 46 4.94 -4.00 -4.55
C ILE A 46 3.56 -4.63 -4.47
N ILE A 47 2.54 -3.84 -4.79
CA ILE A 47 1.15 -4.28 -4.82
C ILE A 47 0.69 -4.37 -6.27
N GLY A 48 0.62 -5.58 -6.79
CA GLY A 48 0.00 -5.91 -8.07
C GLY A 48 -1.50 -6.19 -7.96
N LEU A 49 -2.13 -6.37 -9.13
CA LEU A 49 -3.52 -6.80 -9.26
C LEU A 49 -3.60 -8.20 -9.87
N ASP A 50 -4.52 -9.03 -9.38
CA ASP A 50 -4.81 -10.35 -9.98
C ASP A 50 -5.30 -10.25 -11.43
N THR A 51 -5.84 -9.11 -11.84
CA THR A 51 -6.23 -8.78 -13.21
C THR A 51 -5.07 -8.85 -14.21
N LEU A 52 -3.83 -8.91 -13.73
CA LEU A 52 -2.63 -9.12 -14.57
C LEU A 52 -2.47 -10.58 -15.00
N ALA A 53 -3.15 -11.54 -14.37
CA ALA A 53 -3.01 -12.95 -14.70
C ALA A 53 -3.58 -13.28 -16.08
N GLU A 54 -2.83 -14.03 -16.88
CA GLU A 54 -3.29 -14.58 -18.16
C GLU A 54 -4.11 -15.87 -17.98
N GLY A 55 -4.04 -16.51 -16.80
CA GLY A 55 -4.86 -17.66 -16.45
C GLY A 55 -4.53 -18.27 -15.10
N GLY A 56 -5.28 -19.31 -14.72
CA GLY A 56 -5.11 -20.09 -13.50
C GLY A 56 -6.25 -21.08 -13.33
N LEU A 57 -5.99 -22.23 -12.70
CA LEU A 57 -7.01 -23.26 -12.41
C LEU A 57 -7.80 -22.93 -11.14
N ASP A 58 -7.20 -22.15 -10.25
CA ASP A 58 -7.72 -21.70 -8.97
C ASP A 58 -7.19 -20.29 -8.64
N TYR A 59 -7.69 -19.69 -7.56
CA TYR A 59 -7.29 -18.33 -7.22
C TYR A 59 -5.80 -18.21 -6.84
N LEU A 60 -5.20 -19.26 -6.27
CA LEU A 60 -3.79 -19.25 -5.92
C LEU A 60 -2.89 -19.22 -7.16
N SER A 61 -3.21 -20.05 -8.16
CA SER A 61 -2.50 -20.05 -9.44
C SER A 61 -2.70 -18.75 -10.22
N VAL A 62 -3.89 -18.12 -10.14
CA VAL A 62 -4.12 -16.77 -10.67
C VAL A 62 -3.16 -15.76 -10.00
N LYS A 63 -3.05 -15.77 -8.67
CA LYS A 63 -2.14 -14.86 -7.96
C LYS A 63 -0.68 -15.08 -8.32
N GLU A 64 -0.23 -16.33 -8.41
CA GLU A 64 1.16 -16.61 -8.81
C GLU A 64 1.41 -16.17 -10.26
N ASN A 65 0.48 -16.43 -11.18
CA ASN A 65 0.60 -15.99 -12.56
C ASN A 65 0.65 -14.45 -12.68
N ALA A 66 -0.15 -13.72 -11.90
CA ALA A 66 -0.13 -12.26 -11.84
C ALA A 66 1.18 -11.66 -11.30
N LYS A 67 1.98 -12.41 -10.53
CA LYS A 67 3.29 -11.94 -10.03
C LYS A 67 4.34 -11.87 -11.13
N GLU A 68 4.27 -12.73 -12.14
CA GLU A 68 5.29 -12.85 -13.18
C GLU A 68 5.58 -11.54 -13.95
N PRO A 69 4.58 -10.77 -14.43
CA PRO A 69 4.86 -9.47 -15.09
C PRO A 69 5.52 -8.46 -14.15
N ILE A 70 5.28 -8.56 -12.83
CA ILE A 70 5.89 -7.69 -11.83
C ILE A 70 7.34 -8.10 -11.58
N LYS A 71 7.57 -9.39 -11.28
CA LYS A 71 8.90 -9.95 -11.01
C LYS A 71 9.87 -9.77 -12.19
N SER A 72 9.38 -9.91 -13.41
CA SER A 72 10.18 -9.68 -14.63
C SER A 72 10.51 -8.20 -14.90
N SER A 73 9.77 -7.28 -14.27
CA SER A 73 9.95 -5.82 -14.42
C SER A 73 10.79 -5.20 -13.31
N VAL A 74 11.20 -6.01 -12.32
CA VAL A 74 12.05 -5.60 -11.20
C VAL A 74 13.39 -6.32 -11.31
N ASN A 75 14.47 -5.61 -11.01
CA ASN A 75 15.81 -6.20 -10.90
C ASN A 75 16.55 -5.50 -9.77
N PHE A 76 16.32 -5.93 -8.53
CA PHE A 76 16.80 -5.21 -7.36
C PHE A 76 17.38 -6.15 -6.29
N ASN A 77 18.38 -5.67 -5.57
CA ASN A 77 19.12 -6.40 -4.53
C ASN A 77 18.54 -6.25 -3.11
N GLN A 78 17.39 -5.59 -2.96
CA GLN A 78 16.73 -5.34 -1.67
C GLN A 78 15.71 -6.43 -1.36
N ASP A 79 15.33 -6.55 -0.08
CA ASP A 79 14.22 -7.42 0.32
C ASP A 79 12.90 -6.93 -0.31
N LEU A 80 12.32 -7.76 -1.18
CA LEU A 80 11.17 -7.44 -1.99
C LEU A 80 10.02 -8.42 -1.72
N SER A 81 8.88 -7.89 -1.28
CA SER A 81 7.60 -8.61 -1.24
C SER A 81 6.71 -8.17 -2.39
N VAL A 82 6.08 -9.13 -3.07
CA VAL A 82 5.08 -8.87 -4.12
C VAL A 82 3.73 -9.40 -3.67
N LEU A 83 2.83 -8.46 -3.35
CA LEU A 83 1.46 -8.74 -2.98
C LEU A 83 0.58 -8.66 -4.23
N VAL A 84 -0.31 -9.63 -4.43
CA VAL A 84 -1.33 -9.59 -5.47
C VAL A 84 -2.68 -9.39 -4.81
N ALA A 85 -3.30 -8.25 -5.09
CA ALA A 85 -4.57 -7.85 -4.51
C ALA A 85 -5.75 -8.08 -5.48
N PRO A 86 -6.97 -8.30 -4.95
CA PRO A 86 -8.13 -8.53 -5.77
C PRO A 86 -8.50 -7.27 -6.56
N GLY A 87 -8.50 -7.38 -7.88
CA GLY A 87 -8.90 -6.33 -8.79
C GLY A 87 -10.29 -6.55 -9.38
N ILE A 88 -10.90 -5.47 -9.86
CA ILE A 88 -12.17 -5.51 -10.60
C ILE A 88 -12.02 -4.96 -12.01
N GLY A 89 -12.72 -5.56 -12.97
CA GLY A 89 -12.80 -5.06 -14.33
C GLY A 89 -12.94 -6.16 -15.40
N VAL A 90 -13.16 -5.73 -16.64
CA VAL A 90 -13.22 -6.60 -17.81
C VAL A 90 -12.01 -6.31 -18.69
N PHE A 91 -11.23 -7.34 -18.98
CA PHE A 91 -9.99 -7.27 -19.72
C PHE A 91 -9.96 -8.34 -20.82
N LYS A 92 -8.94 -8.30 -21.68
CA LYS A 92 -8.77 -9.29 -22.76
C LYS A 92 -8.57 -10.72 -22.24
N ASN A 93 -7.99 -10.85 -21.05
CA ASN A 93 -7.68 -12.10 -20.35
C ASN A 93 -8.84 -12.61 -19.47
N GLY A 94 -9.93 -11.85 -19.31
CA GLY A 94 -11.08 -12.29 -18.52
C GLY A 94 -11.81 -11.17 -17.80
N ALA A 95 -12.88 -11.54 -17.09
CA ALA A 95 -13.63 -10.66 -16.22
C ALA A 95 -13.35 -10.99 -14.75
N PHE A 96 -13.01 -9.96 -13.98
CA PHE A 96 -12.74 -10.03 -12.55
C PHE A 96 -13.86 -9.28 -11.83
N ILE A 97 -14.72 -10.03 -11.13
CA ILE A 97 -15.97 -9.54 -10.54
C ILE A 97 -15.87 -9.68 -9.02
N GLY A 98 -16.13 -8.59 -8.31
CA GLY A 98 -16.07 -8.51 -6.86
C GLY A 98 -16.37 -7.08 -6.39
N GLU A 99 -16.20 -6.84 -5.10
CA GLU A 99 -16.36 -5.50 -4.53
C GLU A 99 -15.02 -4.76 -4.55
N ALA A 100 -15.02 -3.48 -4.96
CA ALA A 100 -13.80 -2.68 -4.96
C ALA A 100 -13.15 -2.56 -3.56
N LEU A 101 -13.96 -2.67 -2.50
CA LEU A 101 -13.48 -2.62 -1.12
C LEU A 101 -12.73 -3.88 -0.68
N ASP A 102 -12.87 -5.01 -1.38
CA ASP A 102 -12.08 -6.21 -1.09
C ASP A 102 -10.58 -5.90 -1.26
N TYR A 103 -10.23 -5.06 -2.24
CA TYR A 103 -8.88 -4.53 -2.40
C TYR A 103 -8.41 -3.82 -1.14
N TYR A 104 -9.20 -2.87 -0.63
CA TYR A 104 -8.83 -2.09 0.56
C TYR A 104 -8.59 -2.98 1.78
N TYR A 105 -9.50 -3.90 2.09
CA TYR A 105 -9.38 -4.79 3.25
C TYR A 105 -8.23 -5.78 3.10
N TYR A 106 -7.98 -6.26 1.88
CA TYR A 106 -6.83 -7.11 1.58
C TYR A 106 -5.52 -6.37 1.83
N ILE A 107 -5.37 -5.15 1.30
CA ILE A 107 -4.17 -4.32 1.51
C ILE A 107 -3.98 -3.96 2.97
N LEU A 108 -5.06 -3.56 3.65
CA LEU A 108 -5.04 -3.26 5.08
C LEU A 108 -4.46 -4.42 5.88
N THR A 109 -4.91 -5.64 5.59
CA THR A 109 -4.48 -6.85 6.30
C THR A 109 -3.05 -7.25 5.93
N ALA A 110 -2.77 -7.39 4.63
CA ALA A 110 -1.49 -7.90 4.15
C ALA A 110 -0.32 -6.99 4.54
N ILE A 111 -0.47 -5.67 4.38
CA ILE A 111 0.58 -4.73 4.78
C ILE A 111 0.72 -4.68 6.29
N SER A 112 -0.38 -4.72 7.06
CA SER A 112 -0.27 -4.73 8.52
C SER A 112 0.52 -5.93 9.02
N LEU A 113 0.33 -7.11 8.44
CA LEU A 113 1.08 -8.31 8.82
C LEU A 113 2.57 -8.16 8.49
N GLU A 114 2.92 -7.70 7.29
CA GLU A 114 4.31 -7.43 6.91
C GLU A 114 4.95 -6.38 7.83
N LEU A 115 4.23 -5.31 8.18
CA LEU A 115 4.75 -4.27 9.07
C LEU A 115 4.88 -4.77 10.52
N LEU A 116 3.99 -5.64 11.01
CA LEU A 116 4.09 -6.19 12.36
C LEU A 116 5.37 -7.00 12.57
N GLU A 117 5.86 -7.68 11.54
CA GLU A 117 7.13 -8.43 11.61
C GLU A 117 8.36 -7.52 11.60
N LEU A 118 8.22 -6.30 11.06
CA LEU A 118 9.31 -5.34 10.87
C LEU A 118 9.33 -4.21 11.91
N PHE A 119 8.21 -4.00 12.60
CA PHE A 119 8.01 -2.86 13.49
C PHE A 119 8.65 -3.12 14.85
N ASP A 120 9.46 -2.16 15.27
CA ASP A 120 10.05 -2.08 16.60
C ASP A 120 9.53 -0.78 17.25
N ASP A 121 10.38 0.23 17.44
CA ASP A 121 9.95 1.52 18.00
C ASP A 121 9.69 2.62 16.96
N SER A 122 10.24 2.49 15.74
CA SER A 122 10.10 3.52 14.70
C SER A 122 10.12 2.99 13.26
N ILE A 123 9.24 3.56 12.44
CA ILE A 123 9.13 3.22 11.01
C ILE A 123 8.89 4.46 10.14
N GLU A 124 9.58 4.52 9.01
CA GLU A 124 9.36 5.48 7.95
C GLU A 124 8.72 4.76 6.76
N ILE A 125 7.47 5.11 6.48
CA ILE A 125 6.68 4.54 5.39
C ILE A 125 6.72 5.49 4.21
N HIS A 126 7.25 4.99 3.09
CA HIS A 126 7.33 5.67 1.81
C HIS A 126 6.33 5.05 0.85
N LEU A 127 5.42 5.83 0.28
CA LEU A 127 4.36 5.34 -0.62
C LEU A 127 4.50 5.95 -2.01
N ASP A 128 4.86 5.15 -3.00
CA ASP A 128 4.94 5.58 -4.42
C ASP A 128 3.62 5.31 -5.16
N LEU A 129 2.84 6.35 -5.40
CA LEU A 129 1.55 6.25 -6.08
C LEU A 129 1.65 6.33 -7.61
N THR A 130 2.84 6.58 -8.16
CA THR A 130 3.06 6.93 -9.56
C THR A 130 2.46 5.92 -10.55
N HIS A 131 2.55 4.62 -10.22
CA HIS A 131 2.17 3.52 -11.11
C HIS A 131 0.85 2.85 -10.73
N GLY A 132 0.13 3.38 -9.75
CA GLY A 132 -1.18 2.88 -9.35
C GLY A 132 -2.26 3.17 -10.40
N LEU A 133 -3.38 2.43 -10.36
CA LEU A 133 -4.47 2.58 -11.33
C LEU A 133 -5.80 2.91 -10.65
N ASN A 134 -6.45 3.99 -11.07
CA ASN A 134 -7.83 4.32 -10.72
C ASN A 134 -8.10 4.24 -9.20
N TYR A 135 -9.00 3.33 -8.80
CA TYR A 135 -9.40 3.14 -7.42
C TYR A 135 -8.29 2.51 -6.57
N SER A 136 -7.39 1.70 -7.14
CA SER A 136 -6.36 1.00 -6.36
C SER A 136 -5.35 1.97 -5.75
N THR A 137 -5.02 3.05 -6.46
CA THR A 137 -4.17 4.13 -5.95
C THR A 137 -4.78 4.79 -4.72
N VAL A 138 -6.06 5.17 -4.80
CA VAL A 138 -6.78 5.86 -3.73
C VAL A 138 -6.99 4.93 -2.53
N LEU A 139 -7.37 3.68 -2.77
CA LEU A 139 -7.56 2.70 -1.70
C LEU A 139 -6.25 2.28 -1.05
N THR A 140 -5.14 2.22 -1.80
CA THR A 140 -3.81 1.98 -1.21
C THR A 140 -3.40 3.14 -0.33
N TYR A 141 -3.50 4.38 -0.81
CA TYR A 141 -3.22 5.55 0.00
C TYR A 141 -4.03 5.54 1.29
N LYS A 142 -5.35 5.30 1.19
CA LYS A 142 -6.22 5.22 2.36
C LYS A 142 -5.78 4.10 3.31
N ALA A 143 -5.57 2.89 2.82
CA ALA A 143 -5.19 1.74 3.64
C ALA A 143 -3.86 1.99 4.35
N VAL A 144 -2.81 2.40 3.62
CA VAL A 144 -1.50 2.66 4.20
C VAL A 144 -1.55 3.82 5.20
N LYS A 145 -2.38 4.84 4.96
CA LYS A 145 -2.58 5.93 5.91
C LYS A 145 -3.24 5.44 7.19
N ASP A 146 -4.33 4.68 7.09
CA ASP A 146 -5.02 4.10 8.24
C ASP A 146 -4.07 3.20 9.05
N ILE A 147 -3.26 2.37 8.37
CA ILE A 147 -2.22 1.54 8.99
C ILE A 147 -1.22 2.42 9.74
N SER A 148 -0.70 3.47 9.11
CA SER A 148 0.27 4.37 9.74
C SER A 148 -0.28 5.02 11.01
N GLU A 149 -1.56 5.40 11.02
CA GLU A 149 -2.22 6.00 12.17
C GLU A 149 -2.39 4.99 13.32
N VAL A 150 -2.72 3.74 13.01
CA VAL A 150 -2.79 2.65 14.00
C VAL A 150 -1.41 2.34 14.56
N PHE A 151 -0.40 2.18 13.71
CA PHE A 151 0.96 1.87 14.15
C PHE A 151 1.57 3.00 15.01
N SER A 152 1.18 4.25 14.74
CA SER A 152 1.67 5.40 15.55
C SER A 152 1.20 5.36 17.01
N VAL A 153 0.20 4.54 17.35
CA VAL A 153 -0.18 4.27 18.76
C VAL A 153 0.96 3.57 19.51
N PHE A 154 1.76 2.75 18.81
CA PHE A 154 2.76 1.88 19.41
C PHE A 154 4.18 2.45 19.30
N GLY A 155 4.43 3.40 18.41
CA GLY A 155 5.76 4.00 18.24
C GLY A 155 5.77 5.16 17.25
N ASP A 156 6.96 5.61 16.87
CA ASP A 156 7.14 6.75 15.97
C ASP A 156 6.95 6.34 14.50
N VAL A 157 5.93 6.91 13.85
CA VAL A 157 5.66 6.67 12.42
C VAL A 157 5.84 7.96 11.63
N LYS A 158 6.66 7.90 10.59
CA LYS A 158 6.75 8.95 9.57
C LYS A 158 6.16 8.41 8.27
N PHE A 159 5.36 9.23 7.60
CA PHE A 159 4.70 8.87 6.35
C PHE A 159 5.07 9.89 5.28
N LYS A 160 5.59 9.40 4.15
CA LYS A 160 5.88 10.20 2.97
C LYS A 160 5.24 9.55 1.74
N ALA A 161 4.50 10.33 0.96
CA ALA A 161 3.88 9.87 -0.27
C ALA A 161 4.44 10.61 -1.49
N TYR A 162 4.54 9.90 -2.60
CA TYR A 162 5.14 10.37 -3.84
C TYR A 162 4.22 10.14 -5.03
N ASN A 163 4.27 11.04 -6.00
CA ASN A 163 3.66 10.84 -7.31
C ASN A 163 4.44 11.58 -8.39
N ALA A 164 4.79 10.90 -9.48
CA ALA A 164 5.45 11.55 -10.59
C ALA A 164 4.51 12.42 -11.43
N ASP A 165 5.09 13.38 -12.15
CA ASP A 165 4.40 14.11 -13.22
C ASP A 165 3.74 13.13 -14.21
N PRO A 166 2.60 13.51 -14.82
CA PRO A 166 1.89 12.63 -15.73
C PRO A 166 2.75 12.25 -16.94
N PHE A 167 2.81 10.95 -17.24
CA PHE A 167 3.52 10.45 -18.41
C PHE A 167 2.98 11.08 -19.71
N GLY A 168 3.88 11.52 -20.59
CA GLY A 168 3.55 12.13 -21.89
C GLY A 168 3.53 13.66 -21.89
N SER A 169 3.69 14.33 -20.74
CA SER A 169 3.90 15.78 -20.70
C SER A 169 5.36 16.18 -21.02
N THR A 170 6.32 15.31 -20.71
CA THR A 170 7.76 15.52 -20.89
C THR A 170 8.49 14.16 -20.79
N ASP A 171 9.73 14.10 -21.32
CA ASP A 171 10.64 12.95 -21.17
C ASP A 171 11.32 12.89 -19.79
N ASN A 172 11.24 13.97 -19.01
CA ASN A 172 11.74 14.06 -17.64
C ASN A 172 10.58 14.24 -16.66
N LEU A 173 10.16 13.15 -16.02
CA LEU A 173 9.07 13.15 -15.05
C LEU A 173 9.62 13.44 -13.65
N LYS A 174 9.22 14.57 -13.07
CA LYS A 174 9.58 14.88 -11.69
C LYS A 174 8.74 14.04 -10.74
N ILE A 175 9.38 13.34 -9.79
CA ILE A 175 8.73 12.71 -8.65
C ILE A 175 8.46 13.80 -7.61
N ASN A 176 7.19 14.06 -7.34
CA ASN A 176 6.76 15.05 -6.37
C ASN A 176 6.46 14.39 -5.03
N ILE A 177 6.94 14.99 -3.94
CA ILE A 177 6.50 14.64 -2.58
C ILE A 177 5.14 15.31 -2.37
N ILE A 178 4.09 14.49 -2.28
CA ILE A 178 2.72 14.98 -2.12
C ILE A 178 2.29 15.03 -0.65
N GLU A 179 2.98 14.30 0.22
CA GLU A 179 2.79 14.33 1.67
C GLU A 179 4.10 13.97 2.37
N ASP A 180 4.45 14.66 3.45
CA ASP A 180 5.58 14.35 4.33
C ASP A 180 5.19 14.75 5.76
N VAL A 181 4.81 13.77 6.58
CA VAL A 181 4.26 14.04 7.91
C VAL A 181 4.79 13.07 8.95
N LYS A 182 5.02 13.57 10.15
CA LYS A 182 5.04 12.73 11.36
C LYS A 182 3.59 12.36 11.68
N VAL A 183 3.27 11.07 11.67
CA VAL A 183 1.92 10.59 11.88
C VAL A 183 1.56 10.71 13.36
N VAL A 184 0.35 11.18 13.64
CA VAL A 184 -0.19 11.26 14.99
C VAL A 184 -1.21 10.14 15.20
N PRO A 185 -1.27 9.54 16.41
CA PRO A 185 -2.20 8.48 16.71
C PRO A 185 -3.65 8.91 16.49
N ARG A 186 -4.38 8.11 15.71
CA ARG A 186 -5.85 8.17 15.65
C ARG A 186 -6.42 6.83 16.12
N PRO A 187 -6.76 6.71 17.41
CA PRO A 187 -7.32 5.48 17.93
C PRO A 187 -8.58 5.08 17.18
N PHE A 188 -8.74 3.78 16.91
CA PHE A 188 -9.95 3.27 16.31
C PHE A 188 -11.18 3.63 17.17
N THR A 189 -12.17 4.27 16.57
CA THR A 189 -13.42 4.69 17.21
C THR A 189 -14.63 3.88 16.73
N GLY A 190 -14.41 2.94 15.80
CA GLY A 190 -15.48 2.12 15.24
C GLY A 190 -16.02 1.08 16.23
N VAL A 191 -17.25 0.63 15.98
CA VAL A 191 -17.89 -0.44 16.73
C VAL A 191 -17.89 -1.69 15.87
N ILE A 192 -17.32 -2.78 16.38
CA ILE A 192 -17.41 -4.09 15.72
C ILE A 192 -18.85 -4.58 15.86
N LYS A 193 -19.58 -4.68 14.74
CA LYS A 193 -20.93 -5.27 14.74
C LYS A 193 -20.82 -6.76 15.11
N GLY A 194 -21.45 -7.16 16.21
CA GLY A 194 -21.61 -8.57 16.59
C GLY A 194 -20.89 -9.04 17.86
N GLY A 195 -20.05 -8.22 18.51
CA GLY A 195 -19.44 -8.63 19.78
C GLY A 195 -18.42 -7.65 20.34
N VAL A 196 -18.57 -7.38 21.64
CA VAL A 196 -17.69 -6.66 22.60
C VAL A 196 -17.09 -5.33 22.11
N TRP A 197 -17.50 -4.25 22.77
CA TRP A 197 -16.93 -2.92 22.65
C TRP A 197 -15.39 -2.95 22.71
N ALA A 198 -14.72 -2.62 21.61
CA ALA A 198 -13.33 -2.21 21.67
C ALA A 198 -13.30 -0.87 22.41
N LYS A 199 -12.91 -0.86 23.69
CA LYS A 199 -12.68 0.40 24.41
C LYS A 199 -11.55 1.13 23.69
N SER A 200 -11.82 2.37 23.28
CA SER A 200 -10.79 3.25 22.75
C SER A 200 -9.67 3.39 23.81
N PRO A 201 -8.39 3.17 23.45
CA PRO A 201 -7.26 3.48 24.32
C PRO A 201 -7.26 4.99 24.58
N GLY A 202 -7.87 5.42 25.69
CA GLY A 202 -8.00 6.84 26.04
C GLY A 202 -9.31 7.24 26.73
N THR A 203 -10.34 6.39 26.76
CA THR A 203 -11.59 6.71 27.49
C THR A 203 -11.57 6.15 28.91
N THR A 204 -11.25 7.00 29.87
CA THR A 204 -11.55 6.78 31.29
C THR A 204 -13.05 7.01 31.51
N SER A 205 -13.88 6.01 31.25
CA SER A 205 -15.29 6.05 31.67
C SER A 205 -15.56 4.99 32.73
N ILE A 206 -15.96 5.50 33.90
CA ILE A 206 -16.37 4.79 35.10
C ILE A 206 -17.55 3.87 34.74
N ILE A 207 -17.41 2.58 35.04
CA ILE A 207 -18.49 1.60 34.88
C ILE A 207 -19.55 1.90 35.95
N SER A 208 -20.68 2.51 35.58
CA SER A 208 -21.90 2.35 36.36
C SER A 208 -22.62 1.10 35.85
N ARG A 209 -22.65 0.05 36.67
CA ARG A 209 -23.51 -1.11 36.41
C ARG A 209 -24.96 -0.62 36.52
N ARG A 210 -25.71 -0.66 35.40
CA ARG A 210 -27.17 -0.68 35.49
C ARG A 210 -27.57 -2.01 36.12
N GLU A 211 -27.98 -1.98 37.38
CA GLU A 211 -28.71 -3.09 38.00
C GLU A 211 -29.96 -3.36 37.17
N LYS A 212 -30.13 -4.62 36.73
CA LYS A 212 -31.40 -5.08 36.19
C LYS A 212 -32.41 -5.06 37.33
N LYS A 213 -33.45 -4.24 37.22
CA LYS A 213 -34.65 -4.42 38.06
C LYS A 213 -35.33 -5.74 37.65
N PRO A 214 -35.64 -6.64 38.60
CA PRO A 214 -36.47 -7.79 38.30
C PRO A 214 -37.92 -7.34 38.05
N LEU A 215 -38.61 -8.08 37.17
CA LEU A 215 -40.04 -7.98 36.89
C LEU A 215 -40.87 -8.36 38.13
#